data_AF-A0A3R9LYA9-F1
#
_entry.id   AF-A0A3R9LYA9-F1
#
_cell.length_a   1.000
_cell.length_b   1.000
_cell.length_c   1.000
_cell.angle_alpha   90.00
_cell.angle_beta   90.00
_cell.angle_gamma   90.00
#
_symmetry.space_group_name_H-M   'P 1'
#
loop_
_entity.id
_entity.type
_entity.pdbx_description
1 polymer ?
#
loop_
_entity_poly.entity_id
_entity_poly.type
_entity_poly.pdbx_seq_one_letter_code
_entity_poly.pdbx_strand_id
1 'polypeptide(L)'
;MNKDYISYIRSKVGHDKVILNFAGGILTDEGGRVLLQLRGDKKTWAIPGGAMELGETSLQAAVREFYEETGIAVEAKRLLNVYTNFDESYPNGDKV
;
A
#
# COMPACT_ATOMS: atom_id res chain seq x y z
N MET A 1 19.69 -5.93 10.76
CA MET A 1 18.43 -5.99 10.00
C MET A 1 17.88 -4.58 9.91
N ASN A 2 17.84 -4.01 8.71
CA ASN A 2 17.04 -2.81 8.50
C ASN A 2 15.59 -3.21 8.80
N LYS A 3 15.00 -2.66 9.86
CA LYS A 3 13.58 -2.83 10.11
C LYS A 3 12.85 -2.02 9.05
N ASP A 4 11.88 -2.63 8.37
CA ASP A 4 10.89 -1.88 7.57
C ASP A 4 10.19 -0.86 8.47
N TYR A 5 9.66 0.21 7.87
CA TYR A 5 9.10 1.34 8.61
C TYR A 5 8.01 0.91 9.60
N ILE A 6 7.15 -0.04 9.22
CA ILE A 6 6.07 -0.53 10.08
C ILE A 6 6.66 -1.25 11.29
N SER A 7 7.58 -2.19 11.08
CA SER A 7 8.27 -2.89 12.16
C SER A 7 9.03 -1.93 13.08
N TYR A 8 9.62 -0.87 12.53
CA TYR A 8 10.30 0.17 13.29
C TYR A 8 9.31 0.93 14.19
N ILE A 9 8.23 1.48 13.64
CA ILE A 9 7.28 2.27 14.44
C ILE A 9 6.54 1.41 15.47
N ARG A 10 6.16 0.17 15.12
CA ARG A 10 5.55 -0.79 16.05
C ARG A 10 6.47 -1.14 17.22
N SER A 11 7.78 -1.15 17.01
CA SER A 11 8.74 -1.33 18.12
C SER A 11 8.79 -0.15 19.10
N LYS A 12 8.18 1.00 18.76
CA LYS A 12 8.11 2.20 19.62
C LYS A 12 6.76 2.38 20.27
N VAL A 13 5.68 2.08 19.55
CA VAL A 13 4.29 2.36 19.98
C VAL A 13 3.48 1.11 20.32
N GLY A 14 4.05 -0.09 20.12
CA GLY A 14 3.31 -1.33 20.25
C GLY A 14 2.09 -1.35 19.33
N HIS A 15 0.92 -1.65 19.89
CA HIS A 15 -0.36 -1.76 19.18
C HIS A 15 -1.20 -0.48 19.22
N ASP A 16 -0.65 0.63 19.73
CA ASP A 16 -1.36 1.90 19.73
C ASP A 16 -1.66 2.36 18.29
N LYS A 17 -2.73 3.13 18.15
CA LYS A 17 -3.19 3.60 16.85
C LYS A 17 -2.18 4.59 16.25
N VAL A 18 -1.78 4.34 15.01
CA VAL A 18 -0.85 5.22 14.27
C VAL A 18 -1.36 5.49 12.86
N ILE A 19 -1.06 6.69 12.36
CA ILE A 19 -1.31 7.00 10.95
C ILE A 19 -0.27 6.28 10.10
N LEU A 20 -0.72 5.40 9.21
CA LEU A 20 0.08 4.86 8.11
C LEU A 20 -0.41 5.41 6.79
N ASN A 21 0.54 5.81 5.95
CA ASN A 21 0.25 6.23 4.58
C ASN A 21 0.45 5.04 3.64
N PHE A 22 -0.48 4.88 2.72
CA PHE A 22 -0.45 3.86 1.68
C PHE A 22 -0.53 4.51 0.32
N ALA A 23 0.04 3.85 -0.69
CA ALA A 23 -0.06 4.28 -2.08
C ALA A 23 -0.24 3.07 -2.99
N GLY A 24 -0.99 3.26 -4.07
CA GLY A 24 -1.31 2.20 -5.03
C GLY A 24 -1.66 2.77 -6.40
N GLY A 25 -1.86 1.88 -7.37
CA GLY A 25 -2.05 2.25 -8.76
C GLY A 25 -3.26 1.59 -9.42
N ILE A 26 -3.76 2.22 -10.48
CA ILE A 26 -4.70 1.62 -11.43
C ILE A 26 -3.97 1.47 -12.76
N LEU A 27 -3.84 0.22 -13.23
CA LEU A 27 -3.35 -0.08 -14.56
C LEU A 27 -4.51 -0.57 -15.42
N THR A 28 -4.68 0.05 -16.58
CA THR A 28 -5.69 -0.32 -17.57
C THR A 28 -5.02 -0.78 -18.86
N ASP A 29 -5.60 -1.79 -19.50
CA ASP A 29 -5.27 -2.12 -20.89
C ASP A 29 -6.05 -1.25 -21.90
N GLU A 30 -5.83 -1.49 -23.19
CA GLU A 30 -6.50 -0.77 -24.29
C GLU A 30 -8.03 -0.96 -24.30
N GLY A 31 -8.53 -2.05 -23.70
CA GLY A 31 -9.95 -2.33 -23.55
C GLY A 31 -10.58 -1.69 -22.30
N GLY A 32 -9.79 -0.96 -21.50
CA GLY A 32 -10.25 -0.33 -20.26
C GLY A 32 -10.43 -1.30 -19.08
N ARG A 33 -9.92 -2.53 -19.17
CA ARG A 33 -9.96 -3.49 -18.06
C ARG A 33 -8.91 -3.12 -17.03
N VAL A 34 -9.27 -3.19 -15.75
CA VAL A 34 -8.39 -2.83 -14.63
C VAL A 34 -7.71 -4.07 -14.07
N LEU A 35 -6.38 -4.00 -13.88
CA LEU A 35 -5.64 -5.02 -13.13
C LEU A 35 -6.00 -4.94 -11.64
N LEU A 36 -6.44 -6.05 -11.08
CA LEU A 36 -6.71 -6.22 -9.65
C LEU A 36 -5.94 -7.44 -9.14
N GLN A 37 -5.60 -7.41 -7.85
CA GLN A 37 -5.05 -8.54 -7.13
C GLN A 37 -6.10 -9.16 -6.20
N LEU A 38 -6.17 -10.49 -6.15
CA LEU A 38 -6.99 -11.21 -5.17
C LEU A 38 -6.16 -11.46 -3.92
N ARG A 39 -6.44 -10.73 -2.85
CA ARG A 39 -5.65 -10.79 -1.62
C ARG A 39 -5.76 -12.15 -0.95
N GLY A 40 -4.61 -12.70 -0.55
CA GLY A 40 -4.53 -13.99 0.13
C GLY A 40 -5.18 -13.99 1.52
N ASP A 41 -5.12 -12.87 2.24
CA ASP A 41 -5.56 -12.71 3.63
C ASP A 41 -7.07 -12.53 3.76
N LYS A 42 -7.64 -11.56 3.04
CA LYS A 42 -9.05 -11.16 3.12
C LYS A 42 -9.91 -11.81 2.05
N LYS A 43 -9.32 -12.50 1.07
CA LYS A 43 -10.00 -13.07 -0.11
C LYS A 43 -10.84 -12.04 -0.87
N THR A 44 -10.39 -10.78 -0.86
CA THR A 44 -11.02 -9.66 -1.56
C THR A 44 -10.15 -9.19 -2.72
N TRP A 45 -10.80 -8.64 -3.74
CA TRP A 45 -10.10 -7.96 -4.82
C TRP A 45 -9.66 -6.57 -4.36
N ALA A 46 -8.43 -6.21 -4.66
CA ALA A 46 -7.84 -4.92 -4.34
C ALA A 46 -6.99 -4.41 -5.50
N ILE A 47 -6.74 -3.11 -5.49
CA ILE A 47 -5.73 -2.50 -6.36
C ILE A 47 -4.33 -2.89 -5.87
N PRO A 48 -3.33 -3.00 -6.76
CA PRO A 48 -1.96 -3.14 -6.31
C PRO A 48 -1.46 -1.88 -5.59
N GLY A 49 -0.76 -2.07 -4.49
CA GLY A 49 -0.29 -1.00 -3.61
C GLY A 49 -0.04 -1.46 -2.18
N GLY A 50 0.69 -0.63 -1.44
CA GLY A 50 1.11 -0.98 -0.09
C GLY A 50 1.55 0.23 0.72
N ALA A 51 2.17 -0.04 1.85
CA ALA A 51 2.55 0.98 2.81
C ALA A 51 3.78 1.75 2.30
N MET A 52 3.83 3.04 2.63
CA MET A 52 5.01 3.86 2.34
C MET A 52 6.14 3.51 3.29
N GLU A 53 7.35 3.34 2.75
CA GLU A 53 8.58 3.26 3.54
C GLU A 53 9.10 4.64 3.96
N LEU A 54 9.93 4.66 5.00
CA LEU A 54 10.48 5.92 5.50
C LEU A 54 11.39 6.58 4.46
N GLY A 55 11.05 7.82 4.09
CA GLY A 55 11.79 8.59 3.09
C GLY A 55 11.24 8.46 1.66
N GLU A 56 10.23 7.62 1.43
CA GLU A 56 9.53 7.56 0.16
C GLU A 56 8.54 8.71 -0.02
N THR A 57 8.43 9.20 -1.25
CA THR A 57 7.22 9.88 -1.72
C THR A 57 6.12 8.86 -1.99
N SER A 58 4.85 9.26 -1.94
CA SER A 58 3.73 8.36 -2.27
C SER A 58 3.83 7.80 -3.69
N LEU A 59 4.42 8.56 -4.63
CA LEU A 59 4.67 8.09 -5.99
C LEU A 59 5.70 6.95 -6.02
N GLN A 60 6.81 7.09 -5.30
CA GLN A 60 7.84 6.04 -5.21
C GLN A 60 7.27 4.76 -4.60
N ALA A 61 6.54 4.89 -3.48
CA ALA A 61 5.87 3.77 -2.85
C ALA A 61 4.89 3.08 -3.81
N ALA A 62 4.04 3.83 -4.51
CA ALA A 62 3.10 3.26 -5.48
C ALA A 62 3.82 2.48 -6.59
N VAL A 63 4.91 3.01 -7.17
CA VAL A 63 5.66 2.34 -8.23
C VAL A 63 6.37 1.07 -7.72
N ARG A 64 6.99 1.15 -6.53
CA ARG A 64 7.66 0.01 -5.89
C ARG A 64 6.67 -1.11 -5.60
N GLU A 65 5.60 -0.80 -4.88
CA GLU A 65 4.58 -1.79 -4.47
C GLU A 65 3.90 -2.42 -5.69
N PHE A 66 3.59 -1.63 -6.72
CA PHE A 66 3.02 -2.17 -7.96
C PHE A 66 3.95 -3.21 -8.59
N TYR A 67 5.26 -2.94 -8.61
CA TYR A 67 6.24 -3.88 -9.12
C TYR A 67 6.39 -5.12 -8.21
N GLU A 68 6.44 -4.94 -6.89
CA GLU A 68 6.58 -6.03 -5.92
C GLU A 68 5.40 -7.02 -5.98
N GLU A 69 4.17 -6.52 -6.11
CA GLU A 69 2.96 -7.35 -6.11
C GLU A 69 2.62 -7.94 -7.48
N THR A 70 3.01 -7.28 -8.58
CA THR A 70 2.59 -7.68 -9.94
C THR A 70 3.74 -8.10 -10.85
N GLY A 71 4.98 -7.72 -10.54
CA GLY A 71 6.15 -7.86 -11.42
C GLY A 71 6.18 -6.88 -12.61
N ILE A 72 5.23 -5.93 -12.69
CA ILE A 72 5.11 -5.01 -13.82
C ILE A 72 5.72 -3.66 -13.48
N ALA A 73 6.72 -3.24 -14.25
CA ALA A 73 7.27 -1.88 -14.14
C ALA A 73 6.28 -0.87 -14.73
N VAL A 74 5.97 0.19 -13.97
CA VAL A 74 4.97 1.19 -14.33
C VAL A 74 5.50 2.61 -14.18
N GLU A 75 4.91 3.54 -14.93
CA GLU A 75 5.10 4.98 -14.78
C GLU A 75 3.74 5.62 -14.46
N ALA A 76 3.67 6.43 -13.40
CA ALA A 76 2.44 7.09 -13.02
C ALA A 76 2.15 8.27 -13.96
N LYS A 77 0.98 8.24 -14.61
CA LYS A 77 0.56 9.30 -15.55
C LYS A 77 -0.09 10.50 -14.89
N ARG A 78 -0.84 10.27 -13.80
CA ARG A 78 -1.56 11.32 -13.05
C ARG A 78 -2.01 10.81 -11.68
N LEU A 79 -2.20 11.73 -10.75
CA LEU A 79 -2.90 11.45 -9.49
C LEU A 79 -4.39 11.27 -9.76
N LEU A 80 -4.99 10.22 -9.19
CA LEU A 80 -6.42 9.96 -9.29
C LEU A 80 -7.19 10.61 -8.15
N ASN A 81 -6.80 10.35 -6.91
CA ASN A 81 -7.46 10.87 -5.72
C ASN A 81 -6.58 10.72 -4.47
N VAL A 82 -6.97 11.37 -3.38
CA VAL A 82 -6.41 11.17 -2.04
C VAL A 82 -7.56 10.78 -1.11
N TYR A 83 -7.44 9.61 -0.48
CA TYR A 83 -8.39 9.13 0.51
C TYR A 83 -7.81 9.35 1.91
N THR A 84 -8.64 9.83 2.82
CA THR A 84 -8.28 10.10 4.22
C THR A 84 -9.28 9.44 5.16
N ASN A 85 -9.02 9.49 6.47
CA ASN A 85 -9.88 8.88 7.50
C ASN A 85 -9.98 7.35 7.37
N PHE A 86 -8.84 6.70 7.14
CA PHE A 86 -8.72 5.25 7.21
C PHE A 86 -8.61 4.81 8.67
N ASP A 87 -9.37 3.77 9.05
CA ASP A 87 -9.36 3.16 10.38
C ASP A 87 -9.45 1.64 10.19
N GLU A 88 -8.45 0.91 10.67
CA GLU A 88 -8.45 -0.55 10.63
C GLU A 88 -7.71 -1.16 11.84
N SER A 89 -8.20 -2.31 12.29
CA SER A 89 -7.51 -3.15 13.27
C SER A 89 -7.12 -4.48 12.63
N TYR A 90 -5.83 -4.82 12.69
CA TYR A 90 -5.29 -6.05 12.14
C TYR A 90 -5.40 -7.22 13.14
N PRO A 91 -5.36 -8.48 12.66
CA PRO A 91 -5.46 -9.66 13.54
C PRO A 91 -4.36 -9.77 14.61
N ASN A 92 -3.20 -9.14 14.39
CA ASN A 92 -2.09 -9.09 15.35
C ASN A 92 -2.28 -8.02 16.44
N GLY A 93 -3.40 -7.28 16.45
CA GLY A 93 -3.71 -6.22 17.41
C GLY A 93 -3.30 -4.83 16.96
N ASP A 94 -2.56 -4.69 15.86
CA ASP A 94 -2.12 -3.39 15.35
C ASP A 94 -3.31 -2.54 14.89
N LYS A 95 -3.30 -1.26 15.25
CA LYS A 95 -4.34 -0.30 14.90
C LYS A 95 -3.77 0.81 14.02
N VAL A 96 -4.49 1.13 12.96
CA VAL A 96 -4.18 2.23 12.02
C VAL A 96 -5.39 3.12 11.84
#